data_AF-A0A1G2NF20-F1
#
_entry.id   AF-A0A1G2NF20-F1
#
_cell.length_a   1.000
_cell.length_b   1.000
_cell.length_c   1.000
_cell.angle_alpha   90.00
_cell.angle_beta   90.00
_cell.angle_gamma   90.00
#
_symmetry.space_group_name_H-M   'P 1'
#
loop_
_entity.id
_entity.type
_entity.pdbx_description
1 polymer ?
#
loop_
_entity_poly.entity_id
_entity_poly.type
_entity_poly.pdbx_seq_one_letter_code
_entity_poly.pdbx_strand_id
1 'polypeptide(L)'
;MIKKEDIKKLAELARIEVNEKETKSLAKDIEAILEYVKQVRDVSVQDTVRKDDALVNVFREDANSHESGIYTDALLSAVPERDGQYVKVKKIL
;
A
#
# COMPACT_ATOMS: atom_id res chain seq x y z
N MET A 1 -22.18 6.37 -9.33
CA MET A 1 -22.52 6.57 -7.92
C MET A 1 -21.90 5.47 -7.11
N ILE A 2 -20.97 5.84 -6.22
CA ILE A 2 -20.32 4.89 -5.30
C ILE A 2 -21.33 4.49 -4.23
N LYS A 3 -21.43 3.19 -3.96
CA LYS A 3 -22.25 2.67 -2.86
C LYS A 3 -21.41 2.46 -1.61
N LYS A 4 -22.07 2.32 -0.46
CA LYS A 4 -21.38 2.05 0.81
C LYS A 4 -20.62 0.72 0.78
N GLU A 5 -21.12 -0.26 0.03
CA GLU A 5 -20.48 -1.57 -0.13
C GLU A 5 -19.13 -1.44 -0.84
N ASP A 6 -19.02 -0.52 -1.81
CA ASP A 6 -17.77 -0.25 -2.51
C ASP A 6 -16.71 0.33 -1.56
N ILE A 7 -17.11 1.26 -0.67
CA ILE A 7 -16.23 1.83 0.35
C ILE A 7 -15.75 0.75 1.33
N LYS A 8 -16.66 -0.10 1.82
CA LYS A 8 -16.31 -1.20 2.72
C LYS A 8 -15.32 -2.18 2.07
N LYS A 9 -15.56 -2.52 0.80
CA LYS A 9 -14.67 -3.41 0.03
C LYS A 9 -13.27 -2.81 -0.14
N LEU A 10 -13.20 -1.52 -0.47
CA LEU A 10 -11.91 -0.82 -0.61
C LEU A 10 -11.17 -0.74 0.74
N ALA A 11 -11.89 -0.45 1.82
CA ALA A 11 -11.32 -0.40 3.16
C ALA A 11 -10.75 -1.76 3.60
N GLU A 12 -11.46 -2.85 3.30
CA GLU A 12 -11.00 -4.21 3.57
C GLU A 12 -9.71 -4.58 2.80
N LEU A 13 -9.64 -4.21 1.52
CA LEU A 13 -8.45 -4.40 0.68
C LEU A 13 -7.26 -3.59 1.19
N ALA A 14 -7.51 -2.37 1.67
CA ALA A 14 -6.49 -1.48 2.22
C ALA A 14 -6.12 -1.77 3.69
N ARG A 15 -6.82 -2.71 4.35
CA ARG A 15 -6.68 -3.02 5.80
C ARG A 15 -6.97 -1.79 6.69
N ILE A 16 -7.93 -0.97 6.30
CA ILE A 16 -8.38 0.21 7.06
C ILE A 16 -9.75 -0.09 7.66
N GLU A 17 -9.88 0.06 8.98
CA GLU A 17 -11.18 0.01 9.64
C GLU A 17 -11.92 1.33 9.42
N VAL A 18 -13.18 1.26 8.97
CA VAL A 18 -14.04 2.43 8.73
C VAL A 18 -15.39 2.24 9.39
N ASN A 19 -15.83 3.22 10.17
CA ASN A 19 -17.15 3.21 10.80
C ASN A 19 -18.24 3.70 9.83
N GLU A 20 -19.52 3.60 10.23
CA GLU A 20 -20.63 3.97 9.35
C GLU A 20 -20.67 5.47 8.98
N LYS A 21 -20.21 6.33 9.89
CA LYS A 21 -20.16 7.79 9.67
C LYS A 21 -19.09 8.12 8.64
N GLU A 22 -17.90 7.53 8.79
CA GLU A 22 -16.79 7.63 7.83
C GLU A 22 -17.17 7.04 6.48
N THR A 23 -17.83 5.89 6.44
CA THR A 23 -18.31 5.26 5.21
C THR A 23 -19.19 6.21 4.39
N LYS A 24 -20.09 6.96 5.06
CA LYS A 24 -20.96 7.95 4.40
C LYS A 24 -20.18 9.16 3.89
N SER A 25 -19.21 9.66 4.67
CA SER A 25 -18.37 10.79 4.25
C SER A 25 -17.49 10.41 3.05
N LEU A 26 -16.76 9.30 3.19
CA LEU A 26 -15.85 8.77 2.18
C LEU A 26 -16.56 8.45 0.87
N ALA A 27 -17.81 7.95 0.91
CA ALA A 27 -18.59 7.75 -0.30
C ALA A 27 -18.75 9.05 -1.11
N LYS A 28 -19.04 10.17 -0.44
CA LYS A 28 -19.17 11.49 -1.07
C LYS A 28 -17.82 12.02 -1.55
N ASP A 29 -16.79 11.89 -0.71
CA ASP A 29 -15.46 12.42 -1.01
C ASP A 29 -14.82 11.69 -2.20
N ILE A 30 -14.91 10.36 -2.24
CA ILE A 30 -14.39 9.57 -3.37
C ILE A 30 -15.21 9.83 -4.63
N GLU A 31 -16.52 10.03 -4.54
CA GLU A 31 -17.32 10.39 -5.71
C GLU A 31 -16.87 11.73 -6.32
N ALA A 32 -16.60 12.75 -5.48
CA ALA A 32 -16.07 14.03 -5.94
C ALA A 32 -14.67 13.89 -6.55
N ILE A 33 -13.79 13.07 -5.95
CA ILE A 33 -12.45 12.80 -6.48
C ILE A 33 -12.54 12.11 -7.84
N LEU A 34 -13.39 11.10 -7.99
CA LEU A 34 -13.56 10.41 -9.27
C LEU A 34 -14.12 11.35 -10.33
N GLU A 35 -15.04 12.25 -9.97
CA GLU A 35 -15.56 13.26 -10.91
C GLU A 35 -14.45 14.19 -11.39
N TYR A 36 -13.57 14.64 -10.49
CA TYR A 36 -12.41 15.44 -10.86
C TYR A 36 -11.46 14.66 -11.79
N VAL A 37 -11.15 13.41 -11.47
CA VAL A 37 -10.22 12.57 -12.26
C VAL A 37 -10.80 12.22 -13.64
N LYS A 38 -12.12 12.23 -13.84
CA LYS A 38 -12.74 11.99 -15.15
C LYS A 38 -12.26 12.98 -16.22
N GLN A 39 -11.79 14.17 -15.85
CA GLN A 39 -11.22 15.16 -16.79
C GLN A 39 -10.06 14.58 -17.61
N VAL A 40 -9.35 13.56 -17.10
CA VAL A 40 -8.28 12.87 -17.84
C VAL A 40 -8.81 12.17 -19.10
N ARG A 41 -10.09 11.79 -19.14
CA ARG A 41 -10.70 11.13 -20.30
C ARG A 41 -10.90 12.05 -21.50
N ASP A 42 -10.97 13.36 -21.26
CA ASP A 42 -11.19 14.36 -22.31
C ASP A 42 -9.89 14.70 -23.06
N VAL A 43 -8.76 14.19 -22.55
CA VAL A 43 -7.45 14.36 -23.18
C VAL A 43 -7.23 13.25 -24.20
N SER A 44 -7.04 13.62 -25.46
CA SER A 44 -6.60 12.69 -26.49
C SER A 44 -5.17 12.26 -26.21
N VAL A 45 -4.99 10.99 -25.88
CA VAL A 45 -3.68 10.37 -25.68
C VAL A 45 -3.32 9.65 -26.97
N GLN A 46 -2.21 10.03 -27.60
CA GLN A 46 -1.60 9.18 -28.63
C GLN A 46 -1.02 7.93 -27.95
N ASP A 47 -0.81 6.84 -28.69
CA ASP A 47 -0.05 5.67 -28.20
C ASP A 47 1.41 6.07 -27.97
N THR A 48 1.66 6.81 -26.89
CA THR A 48 2.99 7.16 -26.45
C THR A 48 3.55 5.93 -25.75
N VAL A 49 4.58 5.33 -26.36
CA VAL A 49 5.44 4.39 -25.67
C VAL A 49 5.87 5.08 -24.37
N ARG A 50 5.52 4.50 -23.22
CA ARG A 50 6.03 4.96 -21.92
C ARG A 50 7.52 5.20 -22.09
N LYS A 51 8.03 6.33 -21.58
CA LYS A 51 9.48 6.48 -21.44
C LYS A 51 9.95 5.29 -20.59
N ASP A 52 10.49 4.30 -21.28
CA ASP A 52 11.07 3.13 -20.68
C ASP A 52 12.43 3.65 -20.21
N ASP A 53 12.53 4.01 -18.93
CA ASP A 53 13.81 4.21 -18.26
C ASP A 53 14.47 2.82 -18.17
N ALA A 54 14.79 2.24 -19.33
CA ALA A 54 14.95 0.80 -19.53
C ALA A 54 16.20 0.30 -18.82
N LEU A 55 16.04 0.00 -17.54
CA LEU A 55 16.98 -0.76 -16.75
C LEU A 55 16.84 -2.22 -17.18
N VAL A 56 17.86 -2.70 -17.90
CA VAL A 56 17.92 -4.09 -18.35
C VAL A 56 18.90 -4.85 -17.45
N ASN A 57 18.42 -5.92 -16.82
CA ASN A 57 19.27 -6.88 -16.10
C ASN A 57 20.19 -6.24 -15.05
N VAL A 58 19.65 -5.34 -14.23
CA VAL A 58 20.38 -4.73 -13.12
C VAL A 58 20.46 -5.73 -11.96
N PHE A 59 21.53 -6.52 -11.96
CA PHE A 59 21.81 -7.48 -10.91
C PHE A 59 22.77 -6.91 -9.85
N ARG A 60 22.62 -7.41 -8.62
CA ARG A 60 23.60 -7.23 -7.55
C ARG A 60 24.42 -8.50 -7.44
N GLU A 61 25.73 -8.36 -7.28
CA GLU A 61 26.64 -9.48 -6.96
C GLU A 61 26.26 -10.16 -5.64
N ASP A 62 26.35 -11.49 -5.59
CA ASP A 62 26.08 -12.26 -4.37
C ASP A 62 27.30 -12.30 -3.44
N ALA A 63 27.68 -11.14 -2.93
CA ALA A 63 28.83 -10.98 -2.04
C ALA A 63 28.51 -10.03 -0.87
N ASN A 64 29.33 -10.10 0.18
CA ASN A 64 29.33 -9.19 1.33
C ASN A 64 28.00 -9.11 2.11
N SER A 65 27.42 -10.26 2.46
CA SER A 65 26.31 -10.28 3.41
C SER A 65 26.76 -9.84 4.80
N HIS A 66 25.88 -9.15 5.52
CA HIS A 66 26.08 -8.89 6.93
C HIS A 66 26.03 -10.19 7.75
N GLU A 67 26.80 -10.24 8.84
CA GLU A 67 26.70 -11.34 9.79
C GLU A 67 25.28 -11.46 10.34
N SER A 68 24.80 -12.70 10.49
CA SER A 68 23.48 -12.96 11.03
C SER A 68 23.34 -12.38 12.43
N GLY A 69 22.25 -11.65 12.67
CA GLY A 69 21.95 -11.12 14.00
C GLY A 69 22.53 -9.74 14.31
N ILE A 70 23.43 -9.20 13.47
CA ILE A 70 24.14 -7.94 13.76
C ILE A 70 23.21 -6.74 14.02
N TYR A 71 22.00 -6.74 13.44
CA TYR A 71 20.99 -5.70 13.62
C TYR A 71 19.74 -6.16 14.37
N THR A 72 19.69 -7.39 14.89
CA THR A 72 18.46 -7.95 15.47
C THR A 72 17.92 -7.09 16.60
N ASP A 73 18.76 -6.69 17.55
CA ASP A 73 18.32 -5.86 18.69
C ASP A 73 17.87 -4.47 18.25
N ALA A 74 18.59 -3.85 17.31
CA ALA A 74 18.24 -2.55 16.76
C ALA A 74 16.87 -2.60 16.06
N LEU A 75 16.62 -3.63 15.24
CA LEU A 75 15.36 -3.82 14.54
C LEU A 75 14.21 -4.13 15.50
N LEU A 76 14.43 -5.03 16.48
CA LEU A 76 13.41 -5.40 17.46
C LEU A 76 13.10 -4.27 18.44
N SER A 77 13.99 -3.28 18.61
CA SER A 77 13.68 -2.07 19.40
C SER A 77 12.61 -1.18 18.77
N ALA A 78 12.39 -1.30 17.45
CA ALA A 78 11.42 -0.50 16.71
C ALA A 78 10.03 -1.15 16.61
N VAL A 79 9.87 -2.38 17.12
CA VAL A 79 8.61 -3.12 16.99
C VAL A 79 7.68 -2.88 18.18
N PRO A 80 6.35 -2.87 17.99
CA PRO A 80 5.41 -2.59 19.08
C PRO A 80 5.46 -3.60 20.23
N GLU A 81 5.56 -4.90 19.92
CA GLU A 81 5.69 -5.98 20.89
C GLU A 81 6.68 -7.04 20.37
N ARG A 82 7.50 -7.58 21.27
CA ARG A 82 8.41 -8.70 20.99
C ARG A 82 8.30 -9.80 22.03
N ASP A 83 8.63 -11.02 21.63
CA ASP A 83 8.83 -12.17 22.51
C ASP A 83 10.19 -12.81 22.18
N GLY A 84 11.16 -12.63 23.08
CA GLY A 84 12.56 -12.96 22.80
C GLY A 84 13.08 -12.27 21.54
N GLN A 85 13.47 -13.07 20.54
CA GLN A 85 13.99 -12.61 19.25
C GLN A 85 12.90 -12.51 18.16
N TYR A 86 11.61 -12.58 18.52
CA TYR A 86 10.49 -12.59 17.58
C TYR A 86 9.61 -11.35 17.71
N VAL A 87 9.06 -10.90 16.58
CA VAL A 87 7.97 -9.92 16.58
C VAL A 87 6.69 -10.61 17.03
N LYS A 88 6.08 -10.08 18.09
CA LYS A 88 4.87 -10.69 18.66
C LYS A 88 3.65 -10.12 17.97
N VAL A 89 2.84 -11.02 17.40
CA VAL A 89 1.59 -10.69 16.71
C VAL A 89 0.46 -11.59 17.20
N LYS A 90 -0.79 -11.21 16.91
CA LYS A 90 -1.94 -12.10 17.13
C LYS A 90 -1.80 -13.35 16.26
N LYS A 91 -2.18 -14.51 16.83
CA LYS A 91 -2.17 -15.78 16.10
C LYS A 91 -3.02 -15.68 14.83
N ILE A 92 -2.43 -16.08 13.70
CA ILE A 92 -3.14 -16.23 12.43
C ILE A 92 -3.87 -17.58 12.47
N LEU A 93 -5.16 -17.58 12.14
CA LEU A 93 -6.02 -18.76 12.08
C LEU A 93 -6.16 -19.25 10.63
#